data_AF-A0A4R7FQC2-F1
#
_entry.id   AF-A0A4R7FQC2-F1
#
_cell.length_a   1.000
_cell.length_b   1.000
_cell.length_c   1.000
_cell.angle_alpha   90.00
_cell.angle_beta   90.00
_cell.angle_gamma   90.00
#
_symmetry.space_group_name_H-M   'P 1'
#
loop_
_entity.id
_entity.type
_entity.pdbx_description
1 polymer ?
#
loop_
_entity_poly.entity_id
_entity_poly.type
_entity_poly.pdbx_seq_one_letter_code
_entity_poly.pdbx_strand_id
1 'polypeptide(L)'
;MRTRRRVLSVLAVLVCAGIALVSVTDPYAGATAATFYRQPVLAKHEAVQRFRIQGGWVLVTMRRDHYTAEVVGTSGVAVPSGPVAPASVSQAYAAGLVAGRGWAAGEFGCLVGLWNRESGWNSRAANPSGAYGIPQALPGSKMGPGWQTDYKVQVRWGIGYIAARYGSPCGALAHSNAVGSY
;
A
#
# COMPACT_ATOMS: atom_id res chain seq x y z
N MET A 1 26.81 -58.91 -30.53
CA MET A 1 26.69 -57.43 -30.51
C MET A 1 25.47 -56.84 -31.25
N ARG A 2 24.87 -57.53 -32.24
CA ARG A 2 23.72 -56.99 -33.02
C ARG A 2 22.37 -56.95 -32.26
N THR A 3 22.11 -57.87 -31.34
CA THR A 3 20.84 -57.97 -30.59
C THR A 3 20.66 -56.84 -29.57
N ARG A 4 21.71 -56.47 -28.82
CA ARG A 4 21.64 -55.36 -27.84
C ARG A 4 21.39 -53.99 -28.50
N ARG A 5 21.95 -53.74 -29.69
CA ARG A 5 21.70 -52.49 -30.45
C ARG A 5 20.26 -52.41 -30.97
N ARG A 6 19.65 -53.53 -31.35
CA ARG A 6 18.24 -53.57 -31.78
C ARG A 6 17.28 -53.32 -30.62
N VAL A 7 17.53 -53.91 -29.45
CA VAL A 7 16.72 -53.70 -28.23
C VAL A 7 16.77 -52.25 -27.76
N LEU A 8 17.96 -51.63 -27.75
CA LEU A 8 18.11 -50.22 -27.37
C LEU A 8 17.42 -49.26 -28.35
N SER A 9 17.44 -49.57 -29.65
CA SER A 9 16.78 -48.72 -30.67
C SER A 9 15.25 -48.78 -30.54
N VAL A 10 14.70 -49.97 -30.27
CA VAL A 10 13.25 -50.14 -30.04
C VAL A 10 12.81 -49.43 -28.77
N LEU A 11 13.58 -49.55 -27.68
CA LEU A 11 13.29 -48.82 -26.43
C LEU A 11 13.32 -47.30 -26.62
N ALA A 12 14.29 -46.77 -27.37
CA ALA A 12 14.37 -45.33 -27.64
C ALA A 12 13.14 -44.82 -28.41
N VAL A 13 12.69 -45.56 -29.43
CA VAL A 13 11.48 -45.20 -30.19
C VAL A 13 10.24 -45.22 -29.30
N LEU A 14 10.10 -46.22 -28.42
CA LEU A 14 8.97 -46.32 -27.50
C LEU A 14 8.95 -45.18 -26.46
N VAL A 15 10.10 -44.79 -25.93
CA VAL A 15 10.20 -43.66 -24.99
C VAL A 15 9.86 -42.34 -25.68
N CYS A 16 10.38 -42.10 -26.89
CA CYS A 16 10.05 -40.90 -27.66
C CYS A 16 8.56 -40.84 -28.01
N ALA A 17 7.94 -41.98 -28.39
CA ALA A 17 6.51 -42.05 -28.65
C ALA A 17 5.67 -41.79 -27.38
N GLY A 18 6.09 -42.30 -26.23
CA GLY A 18 5.41 -42.05 -24.94
C GLY A 18 5.45 -40.58 -24.51
N ILE A 19 6.60 -39.91 -24.68
CA ILE A 19 6.75 -38.48 -24.37
C ILE A 19 5.90 -37.62 -25.33
N ALA A 20 5.86 -37.98 -26.62
CA ALA A 20 5.02 -37.29 -27.59
C ALA A 20 3.51 -37.49 -27.35
N LEU A 21 3.09 -38.64 -26.80
CA LEU A 21 1.69 -38.89 -26.49
C LEU A 21 1.20 -38.09 -25.27
N VAL A 22 2.08 -37.72 -24.33
CA VAL A 22 1.75 -36.84 -23.20
C VAL A 22 1.31 -35.44 -23.65
N SER A 23 1.83 -34.92 -24.76
CA SER A 23 1.40 -33.63 -25.30
C SER A 23 0.15 -33.70 -26.17
N VAL A 24 -0.26 -34.91 -26.58
CA VAL A 24 -1.50 -35.15 -27.36
C VAL A 24 -2.69 -35.43 -26.45
N THR A 25 -2.46 -35.98 -25.26
CA THR A 25 -3.50 -36.02 -24.22
C THR A 25 -3.80 -34.60 -23.77
N ASP A 26 -4.95 -34.07 -24.20
CA ASP A 26 -5.48 -32.82 -23.69
C ASP A 26 -5.55 -32.89 -22.15
N PRO A 27 -4.85 -32.02 -21.41
CA PRO A 27 -4.79 -32.07 -19.94
C PRO A 27 -6.16 -31.83 -19.29
N TYR A 28 -7.18 -31.49 -20.07
CA TYR A 28 -8.54 -31.23 -19.64
C TYR A 28 -9.52 -32.38 -19.90
N ALA A 29 -9.14 -33.41 -20.66
CA ALA A 29 -10.05 -34.52 -21.00
C ALA A 29 -10.57 -35.27 -19.75
N GLY A 30 -9.73 -35.39 -18.72
CA GLY A 30 -10.13 -35.94 -17.42
C GLY A 30 -11.07 -35.02 -16.63
N ALA A 31 -10.94 -33.70 -16.79
CA ALA A 31 -11.78 -32.72 -16.12
C ALA A 31 -13.20 -32.69 -16.69
N THR A 32 -13.37 -32.87 -18.01
CA THR A 32 -14.68 -32.86 -18.69
C THR A 32 -15.50 -34.14 -18.52
N ALA A 33 -14.87 -35.25 -18.14
CA ALA A 33 -15.54 -36.54 -17.91
C ALA A 33 -16.08 -36.69 -16.48
N ALA A 34 -15.75 -35.77 -15.57
CA ALA A 34 -16.22 -35.81 -14.19
C ALA A 34 -17.69 -35.38 -14.11
N THR A 35 -18.52 -36.12 -13.37
CA THR A 35 -19.96 -35.83 -13.18
C THR A 35 -20.23 -34.50 -12.47
N PHE A 36 -19.21 -33.92 -11.83
CA PHE A 36 -19.25 -32.60 -11.17
C PHE A 36 -18.75 -31.47 -12.09
N TYR A 37 -18.37 -31.76 -13.33
CA TYR A 37 -17.90 -30.75 -14.27
C TYR A 37 -19.03 -29.82 -14.69
N ARG A 38 -18.93 -28.55 -14.31
CA ARG A 38 -19.82 -27.47 -14.74
C ARG A 38 -19.09 -26.69 -15.82
N GLN A 39 -19.64 -26.64 -17.04
CA GLN A 39 -19.06 -25.82 -18.10
C GLN A 39 -18.92 -24.38 -17.59
N PRO A 40 -17.74 -23.75 -17.72
CA PRO A 40 -17.61 -22.34 -17.39
C PRO A 40 -18.57 -21.57 -18.30
N VAL A 41 -19.46 -20.80 -17.69
CA VAL A 41 -20.30 -19.86 -18.45
C VAL A 41 -19.33 -18.91 -19.15
N LEU A 42 -19.32 -18.95 -20.48
CA LEU A 42 -18.59 -18.00 -21.30
C LEU A 42 -19.31 -16.65 -21.18
N ALA A 43 -19.07 -15.95 -20.07
CA ALA A 43 -19.42 -14.55 -19.96
C ALA A 43 -18.66 -13.84 -21.07
N LYS A 44 -19.39 -13.13 -21.94
CA LYS A 44 -18.76 -12.19 -22.88
C LYS A 44 -17.76 -11.37 -22.07
N HIS A 45 -16.51 -11.37 -22.51
CA HIS A 45 -15.42 -10.58 -21.94
C HIS A 45 -15.85 -9.11 -21.80
N GLU A 46 -16.41 -8.76 -20.66
CA GLU A 46 -16.31 -7.42 -20.15
C GLU A 46 -15.00 -7.43 -19.37
N ALA A 47 -13.96 -6.89 -20.00
CA ALA A 47 -12.74 -6.59 -19.30
C ALA A 47 -13.14 -5.73 -18.11
N VAL A 48 -13.00 -6.27 -16.90
CA VAL A 48 -12.27 -5.64 -15.80
C VAL A 48 -12.72 -6.25 -14.48
N GLN A 49 -11.76 -6.80 -13.74
CA GLN A 49 -11.93 -7.11 -12.34
C GLN A 49 -11.85 -5.79 -11.55
N ARG A 50 -12.98 -5.34 -10.99
CA ARG A 50 -13.07 -4.09 -10.21
C ARG A 50 -12.61 -4.36 -8.78
N PHE A 51 -11.56 -3.68 -8.35
CA PHE A 51 -11.11 -3.74 -6.95
C PHE A 51 -11.56 -2.50 -6.20
N ARG A 52 -12.29 -2.71 -5.09
CA ARG A 52 -12.72 -1.62 -4.22
C ARG A 52 -11.53 -1.12 -3.43
N ILE A 53 -11.19 0.14 -3.60
CA ILE A 53 -10.26 0.87 -2.74
C ILE A 53 -11.02 1.99 -2.03
N GLN A 54 -10.50 2.48 -0.92
CA GLN A 54 -11.23 3.50 -0.15
C GLN A 54 -11.43 4.78 -0.99
N GLY A 55 -12.68 5.01 -1.41
CA GLY A 55 -13.09 6.17 -2.20
C GLY A 55 -13.35 5.90 -3.69
N GLY A 56 -13.18 4.67 -4.20
CA GLY A 56 -13.44 4.38 -5.61
C GLY A 56 -13.14 2.94 -6.04
N TRP A 57 -13.09 2.75 -7.35
CA TRP A 57 -12.76 1.46 -7.97
C TRP A 57 -11.51 1.61 -8.81
N VAL A 58 -10.62 0.64 -8.71
CA VAL A 58 -9.52 0.49 -9.67
C VAL A 58 -9.92 -0.58 -10.67
N LEU A 59 -9.80 -0.23 -11.95
CA LEU A 59 -9.86 -1.18 -13.02
C LEU A 59 -8.47 -1.80 -13.17
N VAL A 60 -8.36 -3.09 -12.85
CA VAL A 60 -7.11 -3.80 -13.04
C VAL A 60 -7.23 -4.67 -14.27
N THR A 61 -6.46 -4.31 -15.29
CA THR A 61 -6.28 -5.14 -16.49
C THR A 61 -5.04 -5.98 -16.29
N MET A 62 -5.25 -7.28 -16.14
CA MET A 62 -4.18 -8.26 -15.99
C MET A 62 -3.84 -8.83 -17.38
N ARG A 63 -2.57 -8.70 -17.80
CA ARG A 63 -1.95 -9.56 -18.83
C ARG A 63 -1.03 -10.56 -18.14
N ARG A 64 -0.67 -11.63 -18.86
CA ARG A 64 0.19 -12.72 -18.35
C ARG A 64 1.49 -12.22 -17.71
N ASP A 65 2.05 -11.13 -18.23
CA ASP A 65 3.38 -10.64 -17.85
C ASP A 65 3.38 -9.25 -17.20
N HIS A 66 2.23 -8.59 -17.11
CA HIS A 66 2.11 -7.27 -16.47
C HIS A 66 0.67 -6.96 -16.08
N TYR A 67 0.53 -6.08 -15.10
CA TYR A 67 -0.75 -5.50 -14.73
C TYR A 67 -0.71 -3.99 -14.90
N THR A 68 -1.77 -3.43 -15.48
CA THR A 68 -1.99 -1.98 -15.52
C THR A 68 -3.23 -1.67 -14.69
N ALA A 69 -3.05 -0.84 -13.67
CA ALA A 69 -4.11 -0.34 -12.81
C ALA A 69 -4.52 1.06 -13.28
N GLU A 70 -5.77 1.22 -13.72
CA GLU A 70 -6.35 2.51 -14.08
C GLU A 70 -7.40 2.90 -13.04
N VAL A 71 -7.25 4.09 -12.47
CA VAL A 71 -8.23 4.64 -11.52
C VAL A 71 -9.41 5.15 -12.34
N VAL A 72 -10.52 4.40 -12.35
CA VAL A 72 -11.75 4.83 -13.01
C VAL A 72 -12.69 5.42 -11.97
N GLY A 73 -12.73 6.75 -11.98
CA GLY A 73 -13.68 7.56 -11.22
C GLY A 73 -12.99 8.53 -10.25
N THR A 74 -12.74 9.74 -10.72
CA THR A 74 -12.99 10.97 -9.95
C THR A 74 -13.32 12.11 -10.93
N SER A 75 -14.41 11.94 -11.69
CA SER A 75 -15.01 13.07 -12.39
C SER A 75 -15.70 13.96 -11.36
N GLY A 76 -15.00 15.02 -10.95
CA GLY A 76 -15.58 16.29 -10.51
C GLY A 76 -16.66 16.25 -9.43
N VAL A 77 -16.26 16.00 -8.18
CA VAL A 77 -16.91 16.63 -7.01
C VAL A 77 -15.81 16.96 -6.01
N ALA A 78 -15.60 18.25 -5.73
CA ALA A 78 -14.82 18.68 -4.59
C ALA A 78 -15.57 18.28 -3.30
N VAL A 79 -15.23 17.12 -2.75
CA VAL A 79 -15.58 16.73 -1.39
C VAL A 79 -14.27 16.69 -0.61
N PRO A 80 -13.98 17.62 0.32
CA PRO A 80 -12.83 17.48 1.20
C PRO A 80 -13.18 16.48 2.33
N SER A 81 -13.39 15.21 1.97
CA SER A 81 -13.69 14.14 2.93
C SER A 81 -13.20 12.78 2.46
N GLY A 82 -12.02 12.70 1.84
CA GLY A 82 -11.33 11.40 1.72
C GLY A 82 -11.11 10.77 3.10
N PRO A 83 -10.93 9.45 3.27
CA PRO A 83 -10.61 8.88 4.58
C PRO A 83 -9.39 9.57 5.23
N VAL A 84 -9.38 9.73 6.55
CA VAL A 84 -8.16 10.14 7.26
C VAL A 84 -7.08 9.11 6.96
N ALA A 85 -5.90 9.56 6.54
CA ALA A 85 -4.79 8.64 6.31
C ALA A 85 -4.53 7.79 7.56
N PRO A 86 -4.39 6.46 7.45
CA PRO A 86 -4.03 5.63 8.59
C PRO A 86 -2.76 6.14 9.26
N ALA A 87 -2.69 6.03 10.60
CA ALA A 87 -1.53 6.51 11.36
C ALA A 87 -0.19 5.98 10.80
N SER A 88 -0.16 4.73 10.35
CA SER A 88 1.02 4.09 9.74
C SER A 88 1.52 4.82 8.49
N VAL A 89 0.63 5.38 7.67
CA VAL A 89 1.00 6.12 6.45
C VAL A 89 1.67 7.45 6.80
N SER A 90 1.10 8.17 7.78
CA SER A 90 1.67 9.42 8.29
C SER A 90 3.00 9.19 9.00
N GLN A 91 3.10 8.11 9.79
CA GLN A 91 4.32 7.69 10.48
C GLN A 91 5.43 7.33 9.51
N ALA A 92 5.15 6.55 8.46
CA ALA A 92 6.15 6.20 7.45
C ALA A 92 6.70 7.44 6.74
N TYR A 93 5.82 8.40 6.42
CA TYR A 93 6.25 9.68 5.84
C TYR A 93 7.12 10.50 6.81
N ALA A 94 6.72 10.58 8.08
CA ALA A 94 7.48 11.26 9.12
C ALA A 94 8.85 10.61 9.37
N ALA A 95 8.93 9.27 9.36
CA ALA A 95 10.17 8.52 9.54
C ALA A 95 11.21 8.90 8.48
N GLY A 96 10.80 9.03 7.21
CA GLY A 96 11.70 9.47 6.13
C GLY A 96 12.25 10.88 6.36
N LEU A 97 11.42 11.80 6.84
CA LEU A 97 11.84 13.17 7.15
C LEU A 97 12.74 13.27 8.38
N VAL A 98 12.48 12.45 9.40
CA VAL A 98 13.34 12.34 10.60
C VAL A 98 14.71 11.78 10.23
N ALA A 99 14.74 10.70 9.45
CA ALA A 99 15.99 10.07 9.00
C ALA A 99 16.85 11.01 8.14
N GLY A 100 16.21 11.81 7.27
CA GLY A 100 16.91 12.75 6.40
C GLY A 100 17.51 13.99 7.09
N ARG A 101 17.34 14.14 8.42
CA ARG A 101 17.66 15.37 9.15
C ARG A 101 18.96 15.36 9.95
N GLY A 102 19.67 14.24 9.96
CA GLY A 102 20.90 14.10 10.74
C GLY A 102 20.68 13.97 12.25
N TRP A 103 19.45 13.69 12.66
CA TRP A 103 19.06 13.42 14.04
C TRP A 103 19.49 12.01 14.49
N ALA A 104 19.58 11.80 15.80
CA ALA A 104 19.92 10.50 16.37
C ALA A 104 18.83 9.44 16.07
N ALA A 105 19.22 8.16 16.01
CA ALA A 105 18.33 7.06 15.60
C ALA A 105 17.05 6.90 16.46
N GLY A 106 17.05 7.38 17.70
CA GLY A 106 15.90 7.31 18.62
C GLY A 106 14.83 8.40 18.45
N GLU A 107 15.11 9.42 17.63
CA GLU A 107 14.28 10.63 17.53
C GLU A 107 12.89 10.35 16.97
N PHE A 108 12.77 9.37 16.06
CA PHE A 108 11.47 8.97 15.53
C PHE A 108 10.55 8.38 16.62
N GLY A 109 11.10 7.61 17.57
CA GLY A 109 10.32 7.06 18.68
C GLY A 109 9.73 8.15 19.56
N CYS A 110 10.50 9.21 19.84
CA CYS A 110 10.02 10.38 20.56
C CYS A 110 8.90 11.10 19.79
N LEU A 111 9.03 11.24 18.47
CA LEU A 111 7.99 11.84 17.63
C LEU A 111 6.68 11.03 17.68
N VAL A 112 6.77 9.69 17.63
CA VAL A 112 5.61 8.79 17.75
C VAL A 112 4.91 8.98 19.09
N GLY A 113 5.66 8.97 20.20
CA GLY A 113 5.09 9.21 21.53
C GLY A 113 4.40 10.58 21.63
N LEU A 114 5.07 11.62 21.11
CA LEU A 114 4.56 12.99 21.11
C LEU A 114 3.24 13.10 20.35
N TRP A 115 3.22 12.76 19.05
CA TRP A 115 2.02 12.93 18.23
C TRP A 115 0.90 11.91 18.49
N ASN A 116 1.21 10.79 19.16
CA ASN A 116 0.18 9.92 19.72
C ASN A 116 -0.64 10.67 20.79
N ARG A 117 0.02 11.43 21.69
CA ARG A 117 -0.67 12.22 22.71
C ARG A 117 -1.46 13.38 22.11
N GLU A 118 -0.92 14.02 21.09
CA GLU A 118 -1.56 15.18 20.45
C GLU A 118 -2.84 14.83 19.70
N SER A 119 -2.79 13.81 18.86
CA SER A 119 -3.87 13.55 17.89
C SER A 119 -4.08 12.08 17.54
N GLY A 120 -3.23 11.17 18.06
CA GLY A 120 -3.20 9.80 17.55
C GLY A 120 -2.85 9.72 16.07
N TRP A 121 -2.06 10.68 15.55
CA TRP A 121 -1.74 10.82 14.12
C TRP A 121 -2.94 11.11 13.20
N ASN A 122 -4.06 11.59 13.75
CA ASN A 122 -5.23 11.94 12.98
C ASN A 122 -5.07 13.32 12.33
N SER A 123 -4.92 13.35 11.00
CA SER A 123 -4.82 14.60 10.22
C SER A 123 -6.06 15.51 10.30
N ARG A 124 -7.18 15.03 10.82
CA ARG A 124 -8.39 15.83 11.06
C ARG A 124 -8.71 16.03 12.54
N ALA A 125 -7.79 15.70 13.45
CA ALA A 125 -7.98 15.97 14.86
C ALA A 125 -8.17 17.48 15.07
N ALA A 126 -9.30 17.87 15.64
CA ALA A 126 -9.63 19.25 15.97
C ALA A 126 -9.99 19.33 17.45
N ASN A 127 -9.46 20.33 18.14
CA ASN A 127 -9.73 20.60 19.56
C ASN A 127 -10.60 21.87 19.70
N PRO A 128 -11.50 21.96 20.70
CA PRO A 128 -12.20 23.21 21.04
C PRO A 128 -11.32 24.46 21.17
N SER A 129 -10.04 24.31 21.54
CA SER A 129 -9.07 25.41 21.57
C SER A 129 -8.69 25.98 20.19
N GLY A 130 -9.05 25.29 19.11
CA GLY A 130 -8.71 25.62 17.72
C GLY A 130 -7.45 24.95 17.19
N ALA A 131 -6.79 24.08 17.99
CA ALA A 131 -5.67 23.29 17.54
C ALA A 131 -6.10 22.24 16.50
N TYR A 132 -5.26 22.00 15.48
CA TYR A 132 -5.64 21.13 14.36
C TYR A 132 -4.51 20.21 13.85
N GLY A 133 -4.92 19.03 13.39
CA GLY A 133 -4.14 18.08 12.63
C GLY A 133 -3.20 17.25 13.49
N ILE A 134 -2.30 16.52 12.82
CA ILE A 134 -1.31 15.64 13.46
C ILE A 134 -0.51 16.38 14.56
N PRO A 135 0.07 17.57 14.29
CA PRO A 135 0.89 18.25 15.29
C PRO A 135 0.08 19.12 16.28
N GLN A 136 -1.26 19.17 16.15
CA GLN A 136 -2.12 20.08 16.92
C GLN A 136 -1.69 21.56 16.84
N ALA A 137 -1.47 22.06 15.62
CA ALA A 137 -1.02 23.43 15.40
C ALA A 137 -2.11 24.45 15.74
N LEU A 138 -1.75 25.54 16.44
CA LEU A 138 -2.64 26.63 16.81
C LEU A 138 -2.16 28.00 16.27
N PRO A 139 -2.92 28.66 15.37
CA PRO A 139 -3.97 28.07 14.52
C PRO A 139 -3.40 27.12 13.45
N GLY A 140 -4.20 26.16 13.00
CA GLY A 140 -3.82 25.19 11.97
C GLY A 140 -3.39 25.82 10.64
N SER A 141 -3.88 27.01 10.31
CA SER A 141 -3.53 27.77 9.10
C SER A 141 -2.04 28.10 8.98
N LYS A 142 -1.28 28.07 10.08
CA LYS A 142 0.18 28.26 10.07
C LYS A 142 0.93 27.19 9.28
N MET A 143 0.31 26.03 9.06
CA MET A 143 0.88 24.94 8.27
C MET A 143 0.91 25.25 6.76
N GLY A 144 0.19 26.27 6.30
CA GLY A 144 0.15 26.68 4.90
C GLY A 144 -0.90 25.94 4.06
N PRO A 145 -0.92 26.15 2.73
CA PRO A 145 -1.93 25.56 1.85
C PRO A 145 -2.03 24.03 1.99
N GLY A 146 -3.26 23.53 2.07
CA GLY A 146 -3.52 22.08 2.22
C GLY A 146 -3.53 21.57 3.67
N TRP A 147 -3.34 22.45 4.67
CA TRP A 147 -3.25 22.07 6.07
C TRP A 147 -4.45 21.29 6.63
N GLN A 148 -5.65 21.45 6.08
CA GLN A 148 -6.85 20.76 6.57
C GLN A 148 -6.95 19.30 6.10
N THR A 149 -6.29 18.95 5.00
CA THR A 149 -6.59 17.70 4.29
C THR A 149 -5.35 16.89 3.94
N ASP A 150 -4.18 17.51 3.86
CA ASP A 150 -2.93 16.84 3.49
C ASP A 150 -2.06 16.57 4.72
N TYR A 151 -2.02 15.30 5.13
CA TYR A 151 -1.14 14.84 6.22
C TYR A 151 0.34 15.16 5.95
N LYS A 152 0.79 15.21 4.69
CA LYS A 152 2.19 15.52 4.36
C LYS A 152 2.51 16.97 4.66
N VAL A 153 1.57 17.89 4.44
CA VAL A 153 1.71 19.31 4.81
C VAL A 153 1.85 19.42 6.33
N GLN A 154 0.97 18.76 7.07
CA GLN A 154 0.99 18.78 8.53
C GLN A 154 2.27 18.19 9.11
N VAL A 155 2.70 17.03 8.61
CA VAL A 155 3.92 16.36 9.07
C VAL A 155 5.15 17.20 8.75
N ARG A 156 5.28 17.74 7.52
CA ARG A 156 6.41 18.62 7.15
C ARG A 156 6.48 19.85 8.04
N TRP A 157 5.36 20.52 8.24
CA TRP A 157 5.31 21.70 9.08
C TRP A 157 5.65 21.38 10.53
N GLY A 158 5.05 20.33 11.10
CA GLY A 158 5.27 19.94 12.50
C GLY A 158 6.73 19.54 12.76
N ILE A 159 7.33 18.77 11.85
CA ILE A 159 8.76 18.44 11.88
C ILE A 159 9.59 19.75 11.78
N GLY A 160 9.26 20.65 10.87
CA GLY A 160 9.80 22.02 10.79
C GLY A 160 9.82 22.75 12.13
N TYR A 161 8.64 22.84 12.75
CA TYR A 161 8.41 23.50 14.02
C TYR A 161 9.22 22.89 15.16
N ILE A 162 9.24 21.55 15.27
CA ILE A 162 10.02 20.83 16.27
C ILE A 162 11.51 21.19 16.17
N ALA A 163 12.08 21.18 14.97
CA ALA A 163 13.48 21.55 14.79
C ALA A 163 13.76 22.99 15.22
N ALA A 164 12.91 23.93 14.83
CA ALA A 164 13.10 25.34 15.12
C ALA A 164 12.95 25.70 16.61
N ARG A 165 12.08 24.99 17.34
CA ARG A 165 11.76 25.30 18.74
C ARG A 165 12.52 24.44 19.75
N TYR A 166 12.67 23.17 19.44
CA TYR A 166 13.18 22.16 20.38
C TYR A 166 14.47 21.49 19.94
N GLY A 167 14.94 21.79 18.72
CA GLY A 167 16.12 21.16 18.13
C GLY A 167 15.86 19.75 17.62
N SER A 168 15.17 18.90 18.39
CA SER A 168 14.84 17.51 18.03
C SER A 168 13.49 17.03 18.61
N PRO A 169 12.90 15.96 18.05
CA PRO A 169 11.68 15.33 18.57
C PRO A 169 11.76 14.92 20.05
N CYS A 170 12.90 14.40 20.51
CA CYS A 170 13.11 14.05 21.91
C CYS A 170 13.21 15.30 22.79
N GLY A 171 13.80 16.40 22.30
CA GLY A 171 13.72 17.69 22.96
C GLY A 171 12.27 18.19 23.13
N ALA A 172 11.46 18.05 22.08
CA ALA A 172 10.04 18.40 22.11
C ALA A 172 9.24 17.49 23.07
N LEU A 173 9.48 16.18 23.04
CA LEU A 173 8.83 15.23 23.94
C LEU A 173 9.17 15.50 25.40
N ALA A 174 10.44 15.80 25.71
CA ALA A 174 10.88 16.16 27.06
C ALA A 174 10.16 17.42 27.57
N HIS A 175 10.06 18.46 26.74
CA HIS A 175 9.30 19.67 27.06
C HIS A 175 7.82 19.34 27.32
N SER A 176 7.20 18.56 26.43
CA SER A 176 5.79 18.19 26.55
C SER A 176 5.50 17.30 27.76
N ASN A 177 6.45 16.47 28.20
CA ASN A 177 6.31 15.74 29.47
C ASN A 177 6.38 16.67 30.69
N ALA A 178 7.08 17.80 30.61
CA ALA A 178 7.19 18.76 31.70
C ALA A 178 6.00 19.74 31.78
N VAL A 179 5.49 20.22 30.63
CA VAL A 179 4.47 21.29 30.59
C VAL A 179 3.14 20.88 29.95
N GLY A 180 3.02 19.65 29.47
CA GLY A 180 1.81 19.15 28.81
C GLY A 180 1.63 19.60 27.35
N SER A 181 2.57 20.37 26.78
CA SER A 181 2.53 20.87 25.40
C SER A 181 3.93 21.08 24.81
N TYR A 182 4.01 21.23 23.48
CA TYR A 182 5.23 21.58 22.73
C TYR A 182 4.83 22.55 21.59
#